data_AF-A0A7W1JZT6-F1
#
_entry.id   AF-A0A7W1JZT6-F1
#
_cell.length_a   1.000
_cell.length_b   1.000
_cell.length_c   1.000
_cell.angle_alpha   90.00
_cell.angle_beta   90.00
_cell.angle_gamma   90.00
#
_symmetry.space_group_name_H-M   'P 1'
#
loop_
_entity.id
_entity.type
_entity.pdbx_description
1 polymer ?
#
loop_
_entity_poly.entity_id
_entity_poly.type
_entity_poly.pdbx_seq_one_letter_code
_entity_poly.pdbx_strand_id
1 'polypeptide(L)'
;VDKGYDPAMGARPLRRAIQRVIEDPLADFVLGRTLERGSTILVARKGETEEVDMTVIPGEVTPEKILVPPEEPVASGADDSDSVEE
;
A
#
# COMPACT_ATOMS: atom_id res chain seq x y z
N VAL A 1 24.69 -25.52 2.84
CA VAL A 1 24.77 -24.05 2.69
C VAL A 1 23.46 -23.52 3.20
N ASP A 2 23.42 -23.06 4.45
CA ASP A 2 22.17 -22.62 5.06
C ASP A 2 21.70 -21.31 4.42
N LYS A 3 20.71 -21.48 3.54
CA LYS A 3 19.63 -20.54 3.19
C LYS A 3 20.03 -19.05 3.16
N GLY A 4 20.75 -18.68 2.11
CA GLY A 4 20.95 -17.28 1.72
C GLY A 4 22.29 -16.67 2.12
N TYR A 5 23.11 -17.40 2.87
CA TYR A 5 24.46 -16.96 3.25
C TYR A 5 25.51 -17.94 2.70
N ASP A 6 26.38 -17.42 1.83
CA ASP A 6 27.59 -18.11 1.41
C ASP A 6 28.78 -17.31 1.94
N PRO A 7 29.65 -17.87 2.80
CA PRO A 7 30.83 -17.18 3.31
C PRO A 7 31.71 -16.54 2.22
N ALA A 8 31.75 -17.13 1.01
CA ALA A 8 32.51 -16.62 -0.13
C ALA A 8 31.79 -15.50 -0.90
N MET A 9 30.46 -15.42 -0.82
CA MET A 9 29.64 -14.44 -1.56
C MET A 9 28.83 -13.48 -0.69
N GLY A 10 28.93 -13.59 0.63
CA GLY A 10 28.14 -12.83 1.60
C GLY A 10 26.63 -13.11 1.48
N ALA A 11 25.81 -12.08 1.75
CA ALA A 11 24.36 -12.14 1.66
C ALA A 11 23.81 -11.99 0.22
N ARG A 12 24.65 -11.98 -0.82
CA ARG A 12 24.20 -11.86 -2.22
C ARG A 12 23.18 -12.95 -2.62
N PRO A 13 23.34 -14.22 -2.20
CA PRO A 13 22.33 -15.25 -2.46
C PRO A 13 21.00 -15.00 -1.74
N LEU A 14 21.01 -14.27 -0.61
CA LEU A 14 19.82 -14.01 0.20
C LEU A 14 18.73 -13.26 -0.57
N ARG A 15 19.12 -12.27 -1.39
CA ARG A 15 18.16 -11.48 -2.18
C ARG A 15 17.36 -12.37 -3.13
N ARG A 16 18.02 -13.30 -3.85
CA ARG A 16 17.33 -14.24 -4.73
C ARG A 16 16.44 -15.20 -3.95
N ALA A 17 16.86 -15.62 -2.77
CA ALA A 17 16.06 -16.49 -1.92
C ALA A 17 14.77 -15.80 -1.47
N ILE A 18 14.85 -14.54 -1.03
CA ILE A 18 13.67 -13.73 -0.65
C ILE A 18 12.74 -13.56 -1.85
N GLN A 19 13.29 -13.21 -3.02
CA GLN A 19 12.49 -13.03 -4.22
C GLN A 19 11.69 -14.30 -4.56
N ARG A 20 12.38 -15.44 -4.65
CA ARG A 20 11.74 -16.71 -5.02
C ARG A 20 10.74 -17.25 -3.99
N VAL A 21 11.05 -17.10 -2.70
CA VAL A 21 10.27 -17.73 -1.62
C VAL A 21 9.15 -16.80 -1.12
N ILE A 22 9.29 -15.49 -1.29
CA ILE A 22 8.37 -14.50 -0.71
C ILE A 22 7.77 -13.61 -1.80
N GLU A 23 8.57 -12.91 -2.62
CA GLU A 23 8.04 -11.94 -3.60
C GLU A 23 7.22 -12.62 -4.71
N ASP A 24 7.73 -13.68 -5.30
CA ASP A 24 7.07 -14.39 -6.40
C ASP A 24 5.66 -14.89 -5.99
N PRO A 25 5.50 -15.69 -4.90
CA PRO A 25 4.18 -16.12 -4.48
C PRO A 25 3.29 -14.97 -3.97
N LEU A 26 3.88 -13.89 -3.45
CA LEU A 26 3.12 -12.71 -3.03
C LEU A 26 2.55 -11.97 -4.24
N ALA A 27 3.31 -11.86 -5.32
CA ALA A 27 2.83 -11.26 -6.56
C ALA A 27 1.65 -12.05 -7.12
N ASP A 28 1.76 -13.38 -7.20
CA ASP A 28 0.67 -14.24 -7.65
C ASP A 28 -0.57 -14.11 -6.74
N PHE A 29 -0.35 -14.05 -5.43
CA PHE A 29 -1.42 -13.89 -4.44
C PHE A 29 -2.17 -12.56 -4.58
N VAL A 30 -1.44 -11.46 -4.81
CA VAL A 30 -2.01 -10.13 -5.02
C VAL A 30 -2.73 -10.04 -6.36
N LEU A 31 -2.18 -10.65 -7.42
CA LEU A 31 -2.81 -10.68 -8.74
C LEU A 31 -4.09 -11.54 -8.75
N GLY A 32 -4.14 -12.61 -7.95
CA GLY A 32 -5.26 -13.55 -7.91
C GLY A 32 -6.41 -13.17 -6.98
N ARG A 33 -6.33 -12.10 -6.19
CA ARG A 33 -7.35 -11.72 -5.19
C ARG A 33 -7.71 -10.24 -5.28
N THR A 34 -8.95 -9.94 -4.91
CA THR A 34 -9.36 -8.55 -4.63
C THR A 34 -8.95 -8.21 -3.20
N LEU A 35 -7.87 -7.45 -3.04
CA LEU A 35 -7.42 -6.94 -1.75
C LEU A 35 -8.00 -5.53 -1.55
N GLU A 36 -8.59 -5.28 -0.38
CA GLU A 36 -9.04 -3.94 -0.02
C GLU A 36 -7.85 -3.06 0.34
N ARG A 37 -7.94 -1.76 0.03
CA ARG A 37 -6.90 -0.79 0.40
C ARG A 37 -6.77 -0.75 1.92
N GLY A 38 -5.52 -0.73 2.41
CA GLY A 38 -5.23 -0.78 3.83
C GLY A 38 -5.14 -2.20 4.41
N SER A 39 -5.38 -3.24 3.61
CA SER A 39 -5.20 -4.64 4.05
C SER A 39 -3.73 -4.96 4.33
N THR A 40 -3.49 -5.76 5.37
CA THR A 40 -2.17 -6.28 5.73
C THR A 40 -2.08 -7.75 5.37
N ILE A 41 -0.98 -8.16 4.73
CA ILE A 41 -0.72 -9.58 4.40
C ILE A 41 0.29 -10.14 5.40
N LEU A 42 -0.14 -11.14 6.16
CA LEU A 42 0.72 -11.91 7.06
C LEU A 42 1.32 -13.08 6.29
N VAL A 43 2.66 -13.12 6.21
CA VAL A 43 3.41 -14.21 5.58
C VAL A 43 4.09 -15.03 6.67
N ALA A 44 3.74 -16.31 6.77
CA ALA A 44 4.32 -17.24 7.74
C ALA A 44 4.96 -18.43 7.02
N ARG A 45 6.09 -18.92 7.54
CA ARG A 45 6.73 -20.13 7.01
C ARG A 45 5.96 -21.37 7.47
N LYS A 46 5.63 -22.25 6.52
CA LYS A 46 4.94 -23.51 6.81
C LYS A 46 5.93 -24.62 7.15
N GLY A 47 6.21 -24.81 8.43
CA GLY A 47 7.09 -25.87 8.91
C GLY A 47 8.54 -25.77 8.40
N GLU A 48 9.11 -26.90 7.96
CA GLU A 48 10.51 -26.96 7.50
C GLU A 48 10.69 -26.76 5.98
N THR A 49 9.62 -26.79 5.20
CA THR A 49 9.67 -26.56 3.76
C THR A 49 9.90 -25.07 3.44
N GLU A 50 10.12 -24.77 2.15
CA GLU A 50 10.24 -23.40 1.62
C GLU A 50 8.86 -22.81 1.27
N GLU A 51 7.78 -23.45 1.72
CA GLU A 51 6.43 -22.98 1.48
C GLU A 51 6.06 -21.90 2.50
N VAL A 52 5.34 -20.88 2.04
CA VAL A 52 4.82 -19.79 2.86
C VAL A 52 3.30 -19.78 2.82
N ASP A 53 2.67 -19.65 3.99
CA ASP A 53 1.24 -19.43 4.13
C ASP A 53 0.98 -17.92 4.18
N MET A 54 0.06 -17.44 3.36
CA MET A 54 -0.31 -16.02 3.25
C MET A 54 -1.75 -15.80 3.70
N THR A 55 -1.91 -15.00 4.77
CA THR A 55 -3.22 -14.65 5.34
C THR A 55 -3.46 -13.15 5.18
N VAL A 56 -4.64 -12.76 4.70
CA VAL A 56 -5.03 -11.34 4.59
C VAL A 56 -5.76 -10.94 5.85
N ILE A 57 -5.28 -9.88 6.48
CA ILE A 57 -5.93 -9.19 7.57
C ILE A 57 -6.52 -7.91 6.96
N PRO A 58 -7.86 -7.81 6.79
CA PRO A 58 -8.48 -6.59 6.31
C PRO A 58 -8.21 -5.47 7.32
N GLY A 59 -7.61 -4.38 6.86
CA GLY A 59 -7.37 -3.21 7.69
C GLY A 59 -8.61 -2.34 7.71
N GLU A 60 -9.11 -2.01 8.90
CA GLU A 60 -10.08 -0.91 9.04
C GLU A 60 -9.42 0.38 8.54
N VAL A 61 -9.81 0.80 7.34
CA VAL A 61 -9.59 2.17 6.87
C VAL A 61 -10.38 3.08 7.80
N THR A 62 -9.73 3.60 8.84
CA THR A 62 -10.10 4.90 9.40
C THR A 62 -9.48 5.92 8.46
N PRO A 63 -10.24 6.50 7.50
CA PRO A 63 -9.73 7.65 6.81
C PRO A 63 -9.46 8.70 7.89
N GLU A 64 -8.20 9.03 8.15
CA GLU A 64 -7.89 10.29 8.80
C GLU A 64 -8.53 11.36 7.93
N LYS A 65 -9.66 11.89 8.41
CA LYS A 65 -10.32 13.02 7.80
C LYS A 65 -9.30 14.14 7.90
N ILE A 66 -8.58 14.40 6.83
CA ILE A 66 -7.72 15.56 6.69
C ILE A 66 -8.68 16.74 6.85
N LEU A 67 -8.73 17.31 8.05
CA LEU A 67 -9.54 18.46 8.44
C LEU A 67 -8.94 19.71 7.80
N VAL A 68 -8.84 19.75 6.46
CA VAL A 68 -8.69 21.02 5.78
C VAL A 68 -10.07 21.66 5.83
N PRO A 69 -10.28 22.75 6.61
CA PRO A 69 -11.52 23.49 6.52
C PRO A 69 -11.66 23.97 5.07
N PRO A 70 -12.83 23.90 4.44
CA PRO A 70 -13.03 24.68 3.24
C PRO A 70 -12.92 26.15 3.66
N GLU A 71 -11.90 26.87 3.19
CA GLU A 71 -12.02 28.33 3.17
C GLU A 71 -13.27 28.62 2.35
N GLU A 72 -14.28 29.19 3.01
CA GLU A 72 -15.52 29.61 2.39
C GLU A 72 -15.19 30.57 1.24
N PRO A 73 -15.85 30.45 0.07
CA PRO A 73 -15.69 31.46 -0.96
C PRO A 73 -16.25 32.77 -0.39
N VAL A 74 -15.38 33.77 -0.20
CA VAL A 74 -15.83 35.14 -0.02
C VAL A 74 -16.60 35.54 -1.28
N ALA A 75 -17.91 35.34 -1.23
CA ALA A 75 -18.85 35.90 -2.17
C ALA A 75 -18.88 37.42 -1.93
N SER A 76 -18.01 38.16 -2.61
CA SER A 76 -18.19 39.60 -2.77
C SER A 76 -19.22 39.83 -3.88
N GLY A 77 -20.50 39.75 -3.52
CA GLY A 77 -21.61 40.21 -4.34
C GLY A 77 -22.19 41.51 -3.79
N ALA A 78 -21.84 42.62 -4.42
CA ALA A 78 -22.54 43.94 -4.49
C ALA A 78 -21.62 44.82 -5.35
N ASP A 79 -22.00 45.45 -6.46
CA ASP A 79 -23.31 45.92 -6.93
C ASP A 79 -23.34 45.84 -8.47
N ASP A 80 -24.46 45.35 -9.00
CA ASP A 80 -24.89 45.66 -10.37
C ASP A 80 -26.00 46.71 -10.22
N SER A 81 -25.73 47.94 -10.66
CA SER A 81 -26.77 48.92 -10.95
C SER A 81 -26.42 49.68 -12.22
N ASP A 82 -27.09 49.22 -13.27
CA ASP A 82 -27.39 49.76 -14.58
C ASP A 82 -27.59 51.30 -14.66
N SER A 83 -27.01 51.88 -15.73
CA SER A 83 -27.45 53.00 -16.59
C SER A 83 -28.24 54.22 -16.06
N VAL A 84 -27.83 55.44 -16.45
CA VAL A 84 -28.59 56.48 -17.23
C VAL A 84 -27.84 57.84 -17.27
N GLU A 85 -27.69 58.36 -18.50
CA GLU A 85 -27.43 59.73 -19.06
C GLU A 85 -26.98 60.93 -18.17
N GLU A 86 -25.92 61.64 -18.59
CA GLU A 86 -25.95 62.93 -19.35
C GLU A 86 -24.61 63.17 -20.09
#